data_AF-A0A3A5J3R4-F1
#
_entry.id   AF-A0A3A5J3R4-F1
#
_cell.length_a   1.000
_cell.length_b   1.000
_cell.length_c   1.000
_cell.angle_alpha   90.00
_cell.angle_beta   90.00
_cell.angle_gamma   90.00
#
_symmetry.space_group_name_H-M   'P 1'
#
loop_
_entity.id
_entity.type
_entity.pdbx_description
1 polymer ?
#
loop_
_entity_poly.entity_id
_entity_poly.type
_entity_poly.pdbx_seq_one_letter_code
_entity_poly.pdbx_strand_id
1 'polypeptide(L)'
;MRRTTLDIIQEIADVRQRRRFGKAMPELIMRLFALEQAFKNQPSHQDELINYFPVALIACLEGYFRMAIKDLVDAGEPFLSNAEKPASSIKIDFSILRAVHGRTITVGELVSHGVKLSRLDHVDAALSHLLGNGFLDVLRTVSDRWEHEVKGEERAPILQEPDKTFADVSRMFELRHIICHEIPSAYEISREEIERCFESCASFLRAADELLSESMNPGAPLTQTAMNIAAGESLENKQKELAEAISSLETKLDEKGVEAFRKSQDSWVAYSEAWADFVADESASGGTIWPVIHAGSLEQLTVTRISKIREFRKLSDSP
;
A
#
# COMPACT_ATOMS: atom_id res chain seq x y z
N MET A 1 -1.28 11.70 30.99
CA MET A 1 -2.29 10.62 30.98
C MET A 1 -1.68 9.44 30.23
N ARG A 2 -1.52 8.25 30.84
CA ARG A 2 -0.99 7.08 30.13
C ARG A 2 -2.08 6.57 29.19
N ARG A 3 -1.80 6.53 27.88
CA ARG A 3 -2.71 5.97 26.87
C ARG A 3 -2.96 4.49 27.17
N THR A 4 -4.20 4.06 27.10
CA THR A 4 -4.55 2.65 27.26
C THR A 4 -4.48 1.94 25.91
N THR A 5 -4.38 0.62 25.93
CA THR A 5 -4.37 -0.20 24.72
C THR A 5 -5.69 -0.14 23.94
N LEU A 6 -6.81 0.01 24.64
CA LEU A 6 -8.13 0.20 24.03
C LEU A 6 -8.19 1.50 23.22
N ASP A 7 -7.51 2.56 23.68
CA ASP A 7 -7.44 3.83 22.96
C ASP A 7 -6.71 3.66 21.62
N ILE A 8 -5.66 2.83 21.55
CA ILE A 8 -4.89 2.60 20.31
C ILE A 8 -5.74 1.86 19.28
N ILE A 9 -6.43 0.80 19.69
CA ILE A 9 -7.28 0.00 18.78
C ILE A 9 -8.39 0.88 18.19
N GLN A 10 -9.03 1.70 19.02
CA GLN A 10 -10.08 2.61 18.58
C GLN A 10 -9.53 3.70 17.65
N GLU A 11 -8.38 4.29 17.97
CA GLU A 11 -7.76 5.32 17.14
C GLU A 11 -7.40 4.80 15.75
N ILE A 12 -6.87 3.57 15.66
CA ILE A 12 -6.60 2.90 14.37
C ILE A 12 -7.91 2.75 13.57
N ALA A 13 -8.99 2.29 14.21
CA ALA A 13 -10.29 2.14 13.58
C ALA A 13 -10.85 3.50 13.08
N ASP A 14 -10.74 4.55 13.88
CA ASP A 14 -11.21 5.90 13.55
C ASP A 14 -10.40 6.53 12.41
N VAL A 15 -9.09 6.29 12.38
CA VAL A 15 -8.23 6.72 11.25
C VAL A 15 -8.65 6.00 9.98
N ARG A 16 -8.93 4.69 10.05
CA ARG A 16 -9.39 3.91 8.89
C ARG A 16 -10.71 4.42 8.33
N GLN A 17 -11.67 4.78 9.18
CA GLN A 17 -12.98 5.30 8.76
C GLN A 17 -12.91 6.68 8.09
N ARG A 18 -11.88 7.48 8.37
CA ARG A 18 -11.69 8.81 7.78
C ARG A 18 -11.04 8.78 6.40
N ARG A 19 -10.55 7.62 5.96
CA ARG A 19 -9.93 7.42 4.64
C ARG A 19 -11.01 7.15 3.59
N ARG A 20 -10.81 7.67 2.39
CA ARG A 20 -11.70 7.48 1.25
C ARG A 20 -11.41 6.18 0.51
N PHE A 21 -10.14 5.87 0.28
CA PHE A 21 -9.69 4.74 -0.54
C PHE A 21 -9.06 3.61 0.28
N GLY A 22 -8.54 3.93 1.47
CA GLY A 22 -7.93 2.94 2.36
C GLY A 22 -6.54 2.42 1.94
N LYS A 23 -6.02 2.88 0.79
CA LYS A 23 -4.71 2.54 0.22
C LYS A 23 -3.86 3.79 -0.03
N ALA A 24 -2.53 3.67 0.13
CA ALA A 24 -1.63 4.82 0.18
C ALA A 24 -1.62 5.64 -1.12
N MET A 25 -1.39 5.00 -2.25
CA MET A 25 -1.28 5.64 -3.57
C MET A 25 -2.53 6.44 -3.97
N PRO A 26 -3.77 5.89 -3.97
CA PRO A 26 -4.93 6.67 -4.41
C PRO A 26 -5.27 7.84 -3.47
N GLU A 27 -4.99 7.72 -2.17
CA GLU A 27 -5.10 8.86 -1.23
C GLU A 27 -4.08 9.96 -1.57
N LEU A 28 -2.82 9.58 -1.82
CA LEU A 28 -1.76 10.51 -2.17
C LEU A 28 -2.09 11.27 -3.44
N ILE A 29 -2.42 10.58 -4.53
CA ILE A 29 -2.71 11.21 -5.83
C ILE A 29 -3.81 12.27 -5.68
N MET A 30 -4.92 11.89 -5.05
CA MET A 30 -6.06 12.79 -4.87
C MET A 30 -5.72 13.98 -3.97
N ARG A 31 -5.00 13.74 -2.87
CA ARG A 31 -4.67 14.79 -1.90
C ARG A 31 -3.61 15.74 -2.43
N LEU A 32 -2.55 15.23 -3.04
CA LEU A 32 -1.46 16.00 -3.61
C LEU A 32 -1.96 16.85 -4.79
N PHE A 33 -2.77 16.28 -5.68
CA PHE A 33 -3.39 17.04 -6.78
C PHE A 33 -4.25 18.20 -6.24
N ALA A 34 -5.08 17.96 -5.22
CA ALA A 34 -5.89 19.01 -4.62
C ALA A 34 -5.05 20.13 -4.00
N LEU A 35 -3.94 19.77 -3.33
CA LEU A 35 -3.01 20.75 -2.75
C LEU A 35 -2.28 21.55 -3.83
N GLU A 36 -1.79 20.90 -4.90
CA GLU A 36 -1.15 21.55 -6.03
C GLU A 36 -2.08 22.54 -6.73
N GLN A 37 -3.33 22.14 -6.99
CA GLN A 37 -4.33 23.02 -7.57
C GLN A 37 -4.66 24.20 -6.65
N ALA A 38 -4.81 23.95 -5.34
CA ALA A 38 -5.06 25.01 -4.37
C ALA A 38 -3.88 26.00 -4.31
N PHE A 39 -2.64 25.51 -4.35
CA PHE A 39 -1.44 26.34 -4.31
C PHE A 39 -1.32 27.23 -5.55
N LYS A 40 -1.47 26.63 -6.74
CA LYS A 40 -1.38 27.35 -8.04
C LYS A 40 -2.46 28.42 -8.21
N ASN A 41 -3.64 28.20 -7.65
CA ASN A 41 -4.78 29.12 -7.80
C ASN A 41 -4.87 30.19 -6.69
N GLN A 42 -3.87 30.29 -5.80
CA GLN A 42 -3.86 31.30 -4.74
C GLN A 42 -3.60 32.72 -5.29
N PRO A 43 -4.46 33.72 -4.99
CA PRO A 43 -4.19 35.10 -5.35
C PRO A 43 -2.87 35.62 -4.76
N SER A 44 -2.17 36.46 -5.52
CA SER A 44 -0.87 37.07 -5.15
C SER A 44 -0.93 38.03 -3.95
N HIS A 45 -2.11 38.31 -3.39
CA HIS A 45 -2.32 39.28 -2.32
C HIS A 45 -2.78 38.66 -0.97
N GLN A 46 -2.79 37.32 -0.86
CA GLN A 46 -3.19 36.60 0.37
C GLN A 46 -2.01 35.84 0.98
N ASP A 47 -0.99 36.56 1.44
CA ASP A 47 0.27 35.97 1.91
C ASP A 47 0.10 35.06 3.15
N GLU A 48 -0.89 35.35 4.00
CA GLU A 48 -1.13 34.55 5.21
C GLU A 48 -1.63 33.12 4.91
N LEU A 49 -2.43 32.92 3.86
CA LEU A 49 -2.94 31.58 3.53
C LEU A 49 -1.82 30.64 3.05
N ILE A 50 -0.76 31.20 2.47
CA ILE A 50 0.34 30.42 1.92
C ILE A 50 1.15 29.75 3.02
N ASN A 51 1.22 30.39 4.19
CA ASN A 51 1.85 29.84 5.39
C ASN A 51 1.20 28.52 5.85
N TYR A 52 -0.02 28.19 5.43
CA TYR A 52 -0.67 26.93 5.82
C TYR A 52 -0.40 25.75 4.85
N PHE A 53 0.19 25.99 3.68
CA PHE A 53 0.57 24.91 2.76
C PHE A 53 1.66 23.99 3.32
N PRO A 54 2.72 24.48 4.00
CA PRO A 54 3.65 23.62 4.72
C PRO A 54 2.97 22.65 5.67
N VAL A 55 1.99 23.14 6.44
CA VAL A 55 1.22 22.32 7.39
C VAL A 55 0.41 21.26 6.65
N ALA A 56 -0.30 21.65 5.60
CA ALA A 56 -1.15 20.74 4.84
C ALA A 56 -0.34 19.67 4.08
N LEU A 57 0.82 20.04 3.54
CA LEU A 57 1.68 19.13 2.79
C LEU A 57 2.41 18.15 3.70
N ILE A 58 2.92 18.59 4.85
CA ILE A 58 3.49 17.66 5.85
C ILE A 58 2.42 16.71 6.39
N ALA A 59 1.20 17.18 6.62
CA ALA A 59 0.10 16.28 7.01
C ALA A 59 -0.21 15.24 5.92
N CYS A 60 -0.15 15.62 4.63
CA CYS A 60 -0.26 14.70 3.51
C CYS A 60 0.88 13.67 3.51
N LEU A 61 2.11 14.13 3.71
CA LEU A 61 3.31 13.30 3.74
C LEU A 61 3.30 12.29 4.91
N GLU A 62 3.00 12.74 6.13
CA GLU A 62 2.90 11.88 7.32
C GLU A 62 1.76 10.87 7.16
N GLY A 63 0.61 11.30 6.63
CA GLY A 63 -0.53 10.44 6.35
C GLY A 63 -0.20 9.36 5.31
N TYR A 64 0.44 9.77 4.22
CA TYR A 64 0.89 8.88 3.15
C TYR A 64 1.86 7.82 3.67
N PHE A 65 2.96 8.21 4.33
CA PHE A 65 3.94 7.23 4.79
C PHE A 65 3.40 6.30 5.87
N ARG A 66 2.46 6.78 6.70
CA ARG A 66 1.75 5.90 7.64
C ARG A 66 0.95 4.82 6.88
N MET A 67 0.33 5.16 5.77
CA MET A 67 -0.38 4.21 4.92
C MET A 67 0.57 3.28 4.17
N ALA A 68 1.67 3.81 3.63
CA ALA A 68 2.67 3.02 2.93
C ALA A 68 3.34 2.00 3.85
N ILE A 69 3.72 2.38 5.07
CA ILE A 69 4.27 1.46 6.08
C ILE A 69 3.27 0.34 6.39
N LYS A 70 1.98 0.69 6.57
CA LYS A 70 0.93 -0.33 6.74
C LYS A 70 0.90 -1.28 5.55
N ASP A 71 0.81 -0.74 4.33
CA ASP A 71 0.63 -1.54 3.12
C ASP A 71 1.85 -2.45 2.85
N LEU A 72 3.08 -1.97 3.10
CA LEU A 72 4.31 -2.78 3.05
C LEU A 72 4.24 -3.96 4.03
N VAL A 73 3.97 -3.69 5.31
CA VAL A 73 3.97 -4.74 6.35
C VAL A 73 2.84 -5.74 6.10
N ASP A 74 1.67 -5.27 5.68
CA ASP A 74 0.53 -6.14 5.37
C ASP A 74 0.72 -6.93 4.06
N ALA A 75 1.65 -6.51 3.18
CA ALA A 75 2.03 -7.28 1.99
C ALA A 75 2.81 -8.57 2.35
N GLY A 76 3.36 -8.65 3.57
CA GLY A 76 4.06 -9.84 4.07
C GLY A 76 5.57 -9.74 3.93
N GLU A 77 6.23 -10.87 3.65
CA GLU A 77 7.69 -10.93 3.54
C GLU A 77 8.20 -10.23 2.27
N PRO A 78 9.38 -9.57 2.33
CA PRO A 78 10.30 -9.46 3.48
C PRO A 78 9.94 -8.34 4.48
N PHE A 79 8.94 -7.51 4.17
CA PHE A 79 8.62 -6.30 4.93
C PHE A 79 8.14 -6.60 6.35
N LEU A 80 7.41 -7.71 6.53
CA LEU A 80 6.90 -8.13 7.83
C LEU A 80 8.05 -8.44 8.80
N SER A 81 9.03 -9.25 8.41
CA SER A 81 10.21 -9.52 9.23
C SER A 81 11.04 -8.25 9.48
N ASN A 82 11.20 -7.43 8.44
CA ASN A 82 11.92 -6.16 8.55
C ASN A 82 11.25 -5.15 9.50
N ALA A 83 9.94 -5.29 9.75
CA ALA A 83 9.17 -4.42 10.64
C ALA A 83 9.50 -4.61 12.13
N GLU A 84 10.24 -5.65 12.53
CA GLU A 84 10.62 -5.88 13.93
C GLU A 84 11.26 -4.66 14.59
N LYS A 85 12.18 -4.00 13.88
CA LYS A 85 12.88 -2.82 14.41
C LYS A 85 11.97 -1.59 14.51
N PRO A 86 11.23 -1.17 13.46
CA PRO A 86 10.19 -0.15 13.56
C PRO A 86 9.14 -0.43 14.65
N ALA A 87 8.81 -1.70 14.88
CA ALA A 87 7.82 -2.12 15.87
C ALA A 87 8.36 -2.25 17.31
N SER A 88 9.68 -2.14 17.52
CA SER A 88 10.35 -2.49 18.78
C SER A 88 9.82 -1.75 20.02
N SER A 89 9.27 -0.54 19.87
CA SER A 89 8.70 0.23 20.98
C SER A 89 7.22 -0.05 21.25
N ILE A 90 6.57 -0.89 20.44
CA ILE A 90 5.14 -1.17 20.56
C ILE A 90 4.92 -2.19 21.68
N LYS A 91 4.12 -1.80 22.68
CA LYS A 91 3.75 -2.70 23.76
C LYS A 91 2.66 -3.66 23.30
N ILE A 92 2.99 -4.94 23.20
CA ILE A 92 2.02 -6.00 22.89
C ILE A 92 1.43 -6.54 24.20
N ASP A 93 0.11 -6.44 24.34
CA ASP A 93 -0.64 -7.10 25.40
C ASP A 93 -1.72 -8.01 24.80
N PHE A 94 -2.47 -8.71 25.66
CA PHE A 94 -3.50 -9.64 25.21
C PHE A 94 -4.64 -8.96 24.43
N SER A 95 -4.91 -7.67 24.66
CA SER A 95 -5.93 -6.92 23.93
C SER A 95 -5.48 -6.65 22.49
N ILE A 96 -4.22 -6.25 22.29
CA ILE A 96 -3.62 -6.14 20.94
C ILE A 96 -3.62 -7.51 20.26
N LEU A 97 -3.15 -8.55 20.95
CA LEU A 97 -3.09 -9.91 20.40
C LEU A 97 -4.48 -10.37 19.94
N ARG A 98 -5.50 -10.17 20.77
CA ARG A 98 -6.89 -10.49 20.43
C ARG A 98 -7.41 -9.66 19.26
N ALA A 99 -7.08 -8.37 19.20
CA ALA A 99 -7.52 -7.49 18.12
C ALA A 99 -6.89 -7.88 16.77
N VAL A 100 -5.61 -8.26 16.76
CA VAL A 100 -4.91 -8.76 15.57
C VAL A 100 -5.45 -10.15 15.17
N HIS A 101 -5.53 -11.09 16.12
CA HIS A 101 -6.06 -12.42 15.87
C HIS A 101 -7.52 -12.39 15.36
N GLY A 102 -8.34 -11.53 15.95
CA GLY A 102 -9.72 -11.28 15.54
C GLY A 102 -9.86 -10.38 14.32
N ARG A 103 -8.77 -9.99 13.65
CA ARG A 103 -8.73 -9.14 12.45
C ARG A 103 -9.45 -7.78 12.61
N THR A 104 -9.51 -7.27 13.83
CA THR A 104 -10.03 -5.92 14.13
C THR A 104 -9.05 -4.85 13.63
N ILE A 105 -7.76 -5.13 13.80
CA ILE A 105 -6.64 -4.35 13.26
C ILE A 105 -5.64 -5.30 12.58
N THR A 106 -4.87 -4.79 11.63
CA THR A 106 -3.75 -5.54 11.01
C THR A 106 -2.43 -5.31 11.75
N VAL A 107 -1.42 -6.14 11.44
CA VAL A 107 -0.05 -5.90 11.95
C VAL A 107 0.51 -4.61 11.38
N GLY A 108 0.32 -4.33 10.09
CA GLY A 108 0.75 -3.09 9.46
C GLY A 108 0.09 -1.84 10.05
N GLU A 109 -1.20 -1.92 10.42
CA GLU A 109 -1.89 -0.84 11.14
C GLU A 109 -1.26 -0.57 12.50
N LEU A 110 -0.91 -1.62 13.25
CA LEU A 110 -0.25 -1.48 14.54
C LEU A 110 1.15 -0.88 14.39
N VAL A 111 1.95 -1.39 13.46
CA VAL A 111 3.32 -0.90 13.20
C VAL A 111 3.30 0.56 12.76
N SER A 112 2.54 0.87 11.72
CA SER A 112 2.43 2.25 11.20
C SER A 112 1.91 3.25 12.24
N HIS A 113 1.06 2.81 13.17
CA HIS A 113 0.58 3.67 14.26
C HIS A 113 1.70 4.09 15.20
N GLY A 114 2.60 3.16 15.55
CA GLY A 114 3.70 3.36 16.49
C GLY A 114 4.93 4.07 15.92
N VAL A 115 5.09 4.13 14.59
CA VAL A 115 6.25 4.76 13.94
C VAL A 115 6.16 6.29 14.03
N LYS A 116 7.29 6.92 14.42
CA LYS A 116 7.45 8.37 14.37
C LYS A 116 7.71 8.80 12.93
N LEU A 117 7.07 9.88 12.48
CA LEU A 117 7.22 10.41 11.11
C LEU A 117 7.41 11.94 11.07
N SER A 118 7.76 12.55 12.19
CA SER A 118 7.78 14.01 12.38
C SER A 118 9.01 14.75 11.82
N ARG A 119 9.87 14.08 11.06
CA ARG A 119 11.06 14.63 10.37
C ARG A 119 11.53 13.66 9.29
N LEU A 120 12.31 14.15 8.34
CA LEU A 120 12.82 13.34 7.22
C LEU A 120 13.60 12.11 7.69
N ASP A 121 14.53 12.26 8.64
CA ASP A 121 15.31 11.14 9.18
C ASP A 121 14.45 10.04 9.80
N HIS A 122 13.28 10.38 10.34
CA HIS A 122 12.36 9.36 10.86
C HIS A 122 11.73 8.55 9.72
N VAL A 123 11.34 9.22 8.63
CA VAL A 123 10.79 8.58 7.42
C VAL A 123 11.86 7.67 6.80
N ASP A 124 13.06 8.20 6.60
CA ASP A 124 14.19 7.45 6.04
C ASP A 124 14.54 6.23 6.89
N ALA A 125 14.68 6.38 8.20
CA ALA A 125 14.98 5.26 9.09
C ALA A 125 13.90 4.17 9.04
N ALA A 126 12.62 4.55 9.04
CA ALA A 126 11.51 3.59 9.02
C ALA A 126 11.47 2.81 7.70
N LEU A 127 11.54 3.51 6.57
CA LEU A 127 11.46 2.87 5.25
C LEU A 127 12.74 2.12 4.90
N SER A 128 13.91 2.63 5.29
CA SER A 128 15.16 1.91 5.08
C SER A 128 15.16 0.56 5.78
N HIS A 129 14.59 0.50 6.99
CA HIS A 129 14.40 -0.78 7.67
C HIS A 129 13.47 -1.71 6.92
N LEU A 130 12.28 -1.24 6.55
CA LEU A 130 11.29 -2.07 5.87
C LEU A 130 11.80 -2.58 4.52
N LEU A 131 12.45 -1.73 3.72
CA LEU A 131 12.96 -2.07 2.40
C LEU A 131 14.27 -2.89 2.44
N GLY A 132 15.00 -2.85 3.57
CA GLY A 132 16.30 -3.52 3.71
C GLY A 132 17.46 -2.84 2.99
N ASN A 133 17.27 -1.60 2.51
CA ASN A 133 18.27 -0.76 1.83
C ASN A 133 18.11 0.71 2.26
N GLY A 134 19.05 1.59 1.91
CA GLY A 134 18.92 3.02 2.23
C GLY A 134 17.82 3.67 1.42
N PHE A 135 16.69 4.04 2.03
CA PHE A 135 15.53 4.58 1.35
C PHE A 135 15.87 5.86 0.57
N LEU A 136 16.47 6.85 1.22
CA LEU A 136 16.90 8.08 0.52
C LEU A 136 17.97 7.81 -0.55
N ASP A 137 18.84 6.83 -0.34
CA ASP A 137 19.86 6.47 -1.33
C ASP A 137 19.24 5.88 -2.59
N VAL A 138 18.26 4.99 -2.44
CA VAL A 138 17.53 4.40 -3.58
C VAL A 138 16.71 5.46 -4.30
N LEU A 139 16.05 6.37 -3.57
CA LEU A 139 15.23 7.46 -4.14
C LEU A 139 15.96 8.31 -5.17
N ARG A 140 17.28 8.46 -5.05
CA ARG A 140 18.12 9.20 -6.01
C ARG A 140 18.06 8.65 -7.43
N THR A 141 17.70 7.39 -7.59
CA THR A 141 17.77 6.65 -8.87
C THR A 141 16.42 6.15 -9.37
N VAL A 142 15.34 6.40 -8.60
CA VAL A 142 13.99 5.99 -8.99
C VAL A 142 13.58 6.73 -10.25
N SER A 143 13.11 5.99 -11.24
CA SER A 143 12.62 6.49 -12.51
C SER A 143 11.13 6.22 -12.65
N ASP A 144 10.39 7.13 -13.26
CA ASP A 144 8.96 6.94 -13.54
C ASP A 144 8.78 5.82 -14.56
N ARG A 145 8.13 4.73 -14.15
CA ARG A 145 7.97 3.60 -15.07
C ARG A 145 7.06 3.91 -16.25
N TRP A 146 6.05 4.75 -16.06
CA TRP A 146 5.12 5.14 -17.11
C TRP A 146 5.84 5.89 -18.24
N GLU A 147 6.70 6.86 -17.91
CA GLU A 147 7.42 7.67 -18.90
C GLU A 147 8.30 6.79 -19.81
N HIS A 148 9.08 5.87 -19.25
CA HIS A 148 10.01 5.08 -20.06
C HIS A 148 9.39 3.82 -20.71
N GLU A 149 8.51 3.08 -20.03
CA GLU A 149 7.94 1.82 -20.56
C GLU A 149 6.73 2.05 -21.46
N VAL A 150 5.92 3.08 -21.19
CA VAL A 150 4.67 3.32 -21.91
C VAL A 150 4.83 4.40 -22.97
N LYS A 151 5.45 5.52 -22.63
CA LYS A 151 5.67 6.62 -23.60
C LYS A 151 6.97 6.47 -24.40
N GLY A 152 7.88 5.59 -23.97
CA GLY A 152 9.15 5.34 -24.65
C GLY A 152 10.17 6.47 -24.47
N GLU A 153 10.03 7.26 -23.39
CA GLU A 153 11.00 8.30 -23.06
C GLU A 153 12.31 7.70 -22.50
N GLU A 154 13.39 8.48 -22.51
CA GLU A 154 14.65 8.05 -21.93
C GLU A 154 14.50 7.89 -20.41
N ARG A 155 15.03 6.80 -19.86
CA ARG A 155 14.98 6.53 -18.43
C ARG A 155 15.76 7.60 -17.66
N ALA A 156 15.04 8.47 -16.96
CA ALA A 156 15.60 9.51 -16.12
C ALA A 156 15.11 9.39 -14.67
N PRO A 157 15.91 9.78 -13.67
CA PRO A 157 15.45 9.88 -12.29
C PRO A 157 14.30 10.87 -12.15
N ILE A 158 13.32 10.55 -11.30
CA ILE A 158 12.23 11.47 -10.94
C ILE A 158 12.81 12.71 -10.24
N LEU A 159 13.80 12.51 -9.37
CA LEU A 159 14.48 13.58 -8.64
C LEU A 159 15.70 14.09 -9.42
N GLN A 160 15.62 15.30 -9.95
CA GLN A 160 16.72 15.93 -10.71
C GLN A 160 17.87 16.41 -9.80
N GLU A 161 17.55 16.98 -8.63
CA GLU A 161 18.51 17.46 -7.63
C GLU A 161 18.23 16.82 -6.25
N PRO A 162 18.50 15.51 -6.04
CA PRO A 162 18.01 14.79 -4.86
C PRO A 162 18.41 15.42 -3.52
N ASP A 163 19.66 15.89 -3.37
CA ASP A 163 20.12 16.50 -2.13
C ASP A 163 19.38 17.79 -1.78
N LYS A 164 19.06 18.59 -2.80
CA LYS A 164 18.25 19.80 -2.64
C LYS A 164 16.81 19.45 -2.30
N THR A 165 16.23 18.44 -2.95
CA THR A 165 14.90 17.92 -2.62
C THR A 165 14.85 17.47 -1.15
N PHE A 166 15.83 16.73 -0.66
CA PHE A 166 15.88 16.25 0.73
C PHE A 166 16.06 17.40 1.74
N ALA A 167 16.89 18.40 1.40
CA ALA A 167 17.04 19.61 2.21
C ALA A 167 15.73 20.39 2.29
N ASP A 168 15.02 20.55 1.18
CA ASP A 168 13.73 21.24 1.12
C ASP A 168 12.62 20.47 1.86
N VAL A 169 12.60 19.13 1.80
CA VAL A 169 11.66 18.32 2.60
C VAL A 169 11.93 18.48 4.09
N SER A 170 13.20 18.47 4.50
CA SER A 170 13.59 18.73 5.88
C SER A 170 13.15 20.13 6.32
N ARG A 171 13.37 21.12 5.45
CA ARG A 171 12.92 22.49 5.66
C ARG A 171 11.42 22.60 5.80
N MET A 172 10.64 21.82 5.04
CA MET A 172 9.18 21.81 5.13
C MET A 172 8.69 21.32 6.49
N PHE A 173 9.36 20.34 7.11
CA PHE A 173 9.08 19.93 8.49
C PHE A 173 9.34 21.06 9.49
N GLU A 174 10.42 21.82 9.31
CA GLU A 174 10.73 22.99 10.13
C GLU A 174 9.69 24.09 9.98
N LEU A 175 9.30 24.42 8.74
CA LEU A 175 8.25 25.41 8.46
C LEU A 175 6.93 25.02 9.16
N ARG A 176 6.52 23.75 9.06
CA ARG A 176 5.36 23.23 9.80
C ARG A 176 5.52 23.31 11.32
N HIS A 177 6.74 23.20 11.85
CA HIS A 177 6.98 23.41 13.29
C HIS A 177 6.80 24.88 13.68
N ILE A 178 7.48 25.78 12.97
CA ILE A 178 7.44 27.23 13.19
C ILE A 178 5.98 27.74 13.13
N ILE A 179 5.27 27.43 12.04
CA ILE A 179 3.91 27.91 11.79
C ILE A 179 2.92 27.39 12.84
N CYS A 180 2.99 26.11 13.20
CA CYS A 180 2.02 25.51 14.13
C CYS A 180 2.33 25.77 15.61
N HIS A 181 3.59 25.99 15.98
CA HIS A 181 4.02 25.94 17.37
C HIS A 181 4.73 27.19 17.88
N GLU A 182 5.24 28.06 17.00
CA GLU A 182 6.05 29.23 17.43
C GLU A 182 5.34 30.58 17.25
N ILE A 183 4.25 30.65 16.49
CA ILE A 183 3.50 31.89 16.21
C ILE A 183 4.47 33.00 15.73
N PRO A 184 5.13 32.79 14.56
CA PRO A 184 6.16 33.71 14.07
C PRO A 184 5.57 35.07 13.69
N SER A 185 5.61 36.04 14.59
CA SER A 185 5.11 37.40 14.33
C SER A 185 6.17 38.35 13.73
N ALA A 186 7.45 37.95 13.78
CA ALA A 186 8.58 38.73 13.26
C ALA A 186 9.38 37.99 12.18
N TYR A 187 8.97 36.77 11.83
CA TYR A 187 9.64 35.93 10.84
C TYR A 187 8.75 35.81 9.61
N GLU A 188 9.13 36.50 8.54
CA GLU A 188 8.46 36.40 7.25
C GLU A 188 9.01 35.20 6.49
N ILE A 189 8.15 34.22 6.22
CA ILE A 189 8.44 33.10 5.33
C ILE A 189 8.10 33.57 3.92
N SER A 190 9.06 33.55 3.00
CA SER A 190 8.81 34.03 1.65
C SER A 190 7.95 33.03 0.86
N ARG A 191 7.11 33.54 -0.03
CA ARG A 191 6.31 32.72 -0.94
C ARG A 191 7.19 31.79 -1.79
N GLU A 192 8.31 32.31 -2.27
CA GLU A 192 9.27 31.59 -3.11
C GLU A 192 9.90 30.42 -2.35
N GLU A 193 10.18 30.58 -1.05
CA GLU A 193 10.65 29.49 -0.21
C GLU A 193 9.60 28.39 -0.09
N ILE A 194 8.34 28.76 0.16
CA ILE A 194 7.23 27.81 0.29
C ILE A 194 6.99 27.09 -1.04
N GLU A 195 6.98 27.81 -2.16
CA GLU A 195 6.82 27.26 -3.50
C GLU A 195 7.92 26.24 -3.82
N ARG A 196 9.19 26.62 -3.62
CA ARG A 196 10.32 25.71 -3.82
C ARG A 196 10.20 24.45 -2.95
N CYS A 197 9.93 24.62 -1.66
CA CYS A 197 9.82 23.48 -0.75
C CYS A 197 8.61 22.60 -1.11
N PHE A 198 7.51 23.21 -1.57
CA PHE A 198 6.31 22.51 -1.96
C PHE A 198 6.57 21.61 -3.17
N GLU A 199 7.21 22.15 -4.21
CA GLU A 199 7.59 21.39 -5.42
C GLU A 199 8.53 20.23 -5.09
N SER A 200 9.57 20.49 -4.27
CA SER A 200 10.49 19.45 -3.79
C SER A 200 9.76 18.35 -3.03
N CYS A 201 8.85 18.68 -2.11
CA CYS A 201 8.04 17.70 -1.38
C CYS A 201 7.09 16.90 -2.30
N ALA A 202 6.48 17.54 -3.30
CA ALA A 202 5.59 16.87 -4.24
C ALA A 202 6.37 15.86 -5.10
N SER A 203 7.55 16.24 -5.60
CA SER A 203 8.45 15.33 -6.34
C SER A 203 8.98 14.19 -5.46
N PHE A 204 9.32 14.48 -4.20
CA PHE A 204 9.71 13.46 -3.22
C PHE A 204 8.61 12.43 -2.98
N LEU A 205 7.35 12.87 -2.82
CA LEU A 205 6.21 11.97 -2.63
C LEU A 205 5.95 11.10 -3.85
N ARG A 206 6.07 11.64 -5.07
CA ARG A 206 5.95 10.87 -6.32
C ARG A 206 7.06 9.81 -6.44
N ALA A 207 8.31 10.19 -6.18
CA ALA A 207 9.44 9.26 -6.21
C ALA A 207 9.33 8.16 -5.13
N ALA A 208 8.86 8.54 -3.94
CA ALA A 208 8.60 7.57 -2.89
C ALA A 208 7.50 6.57 -3.29
N ASP A 209 6.40 7.06 -3.88
CA ASP A 209 5.28 6.21 -4.31
C ASP A 209 5.66 5.23 -5.42
N GLU A 210 6.46 5.69 -6.37
CA GLU A 210 7.02 4.83 -7.41
C GLU A 210 7.90 3.73 -6.81
N LEU A 211 8.84 4.09 -5.92
CA LEU A 211 9.70 3.11 -5.25
C LEU A 211 8.89 2.08 -4.45
N LEU A 212 7.94 2.56 -3.65
CA LEU A 212 7.18 1.70 -2.74
C LEU A 212 6.26 0.76 -3.53
N SER A 213 5.65 1.25 -4.60
CA SER A 213 4.83 0.45 -5.51
C SER A 213 5.66 -0.64 -6.19
N GLU A 214 6.83 -0.29 -6.73
CA GLU A 214 7.74 -1.24 -7.38
C GLU A 214 8.32 -2.24 -6.38
N SER A 215 8.55 -1.83 -5.13
CA SER A 215 9.04 -2.73 -4.07
C SER A 215 7.99 -3.79 -3.70
N MET A 216 6.71 -3.40 -3.63
CA MET A 216 5.62 -4.33 -3.30
C MET A 216 5.25 -5.22 -4.48
N ASN A 217 5.25 -4.67 -5.70
CA ASN A 217 4.83 -5.37 -6.91
C ASN A 217 5.82 -5.11 -8.04
N PRO A 218 7.01 -5.74 -8.00
CA PRO A 218 8.04 -5.54 -9.02
C PRO A 218 7.52 -5.87 -10.42
N GLY A 219 7.75 -4.96 -11.37
CA GLY A 219 7.32 -5.16 -12.76
C GLY A 219 5.81 -5.20 -12.95
N ALA A 220 5.03 -4.64 -12.01
CA ALA A 220 3.57 -4.58 -12.15
C ALA A 220 3.17 -3.95 -13.50
N PRO A 221 2.14 -4.48 -14.18
CA PRO A 221 1.69 -3.96 -15.47
C PRO A 221 1.11 -2.55 -15.34
N LEU A 222 1.54 -1.65 -16.22
CA LEU A 222 1.16 -0.22 -16.16
C LEU A 222 -0.11 0.10 -16.96
N THR A 223 -0.37 -0.64 -18.04
CA THR A 223 -1.53 -0.39 -18.91
C THR A 223 -2.66 -1.35 -18.61
N GLN A 224 -3.91 -0.93 -18.86
CA GLN A 224 -5.08 -1.80 -18.65
C GLN A 224 -5.01 -3.09 -19.45
N THR A 225 -4.49 -3.02 -20.69
CA THR A 225 -4.27 -4.22 -21.51
C THR A 225 -3.26 -5.15 -20.89
N ALA A 226 -2.11 -4.64 -20.44
CA ALA A 226 -1.09 -5.45 -19.78
C ALA A 226 -1.61 -6.03 -18.45
N MET A 227 -2.39 -5.27 -17.68
CA MET A 227 -3.05 -5.74 -16.46
C MET A 227 -3.99 -6.92 -16.76
N ASN A 228 -4.82 -6.81 -17.80
CA ASN A 228 -5.75 -7.87 -18.20
C ASN A 228 -4.99 -9.14 -18.61
N ILE A 229 -3.90 -9.00 -19.37
CA ILE A 229 -3.05 -10.13 -19.80
C ILE A 229 -2.42 -10.81 -18.58
N ALA A 230 -1.74 -10.03 -17.73
CA ALA A 230 -1.04 -10.56 -16.56
C ALA A 230 -2.00 -11.27 -15.59
N ALA A 231 -3.20 -10.72 -15.36
CA ALA A 231 -4.21 -11.36 -14.52
C ALA A 231 -4.70 -12.70 -15.11
N GLY A 232 -4.88 -12.77 -16.43
CA GLY A 232 -5.21 -14.01 -17.14
C GLY A 232 -4.11 -15.07 -17.02
N GLU A 233 -2.85 -14.69 -17.24
CA GLU A 233 -1.70 -15.59 -17.12
C GLU A 233 -1.51 -16.11 -15.68
N SER A 234 -1.68 -15.24 -14.69
CA SER A 234 -1.62 -15.61 -13.26
C SER A 234 -2.68 -16.66 -12.92
N LEU A 235 -3.93 -16.42 -13.34
CA LEU A 235 -5.03 -17.37 -13.16
C LEU A 235 -4.75 -18.70 -13.86
N GLU A 236 -4.28 -18.69 -15.11
CA GLU A 236 -3.96 -19.90 -15.86
C GLU A 236 -2.90 -20.74 -15.14
N ASN A 237 -1.85 -20.10 -14.61
CA ASN A 237 -0.81 -20.77 -13.83
C ASN A 237 -1.39 -21.42 -12.56
N LYS A 238 -2.28 -20.73 -11.83
CA LYS A 238 -2.95 -21.31 -10.67
C LYS A 238 -3.93 -22.42 -11.01
N GLN A 239 -4.60 -22.36 -12.15
CA GLN A 239 -5.45 -23.45 -12.63
C GLN A 239 -4.63 -24.71 -12.97
N LYS A 240 -3.41 -24.55 -13.50
CA LYS A 240 -2.47 -25.68 -13.68
C LYS A 240 -2.08 -26.31 -12.34
N GLU A 241 -1.72 -25.50 -11.34
CA GLU A 241 -1.44 -26.01 -9.98
C GLU A 241 -2.65 -26.71 -9.34
N LEU A 242 -3.86 -26.22 -9.59
CA LEU A 242 -5.10 -26.86 -9.14
C LEU A 242 -5.30 -28.21 -9.81
N ALA A 243 -5.08 -28.31 -11.12
CA ALA A 243 -5.17 -29.57 -11.85
C ALA A 243 -4.19 -30.62 -11.28
N GLU A 244 -2.96 -30.21 -10.97
CA GLU A 244 -1.96 -31.08 -10.32
C GLU A 244 -2.43 -31.54 -8.93
N ALA A 245 -2.98 -30.63 -8.12
CA ALA A 245 -3.50 -30.96 -6.79
C ALA A 245 -4.69 -31.95 -6.87
N ILE A 246 -5.60 -31.75 -7.83
CA ILE A 246 -6.72 -32.64 -8.13
C ILE A 246 -6.20 -34.03 -8.49
N SER A 247 -5.30 -34.13 -9.47
CA SER A 247 -4.73 -35.41 -9.90
C SER A 247 -4.04 -36.12 -8.74
N SER A 248 -3.26 -35.41 -7.92
CA SER A 248 -2.61 -35.99 -6.74
C SER A 248 -3.62 -36.55 -5.73
N LEU A 249 -4.74 -35.85 -5.49
CA LEU A 249 -5.77 -36.35 -4.58
C LEU A 249 -6.50 -37.57 -5.17
N GLU A 250 -6.85 -37.55 -6.45
CA GLU A 250 -7.55 -38.66 -7.10
C GLU A 250 -6.78 -39.98 -6.98
N THR A 251 -5.45 -39.97 -7.05
CA THR A 251 -4.62 -41.18 -6.86
C THR A 251 -4.71 -41.81 -5.46
N LYS A 252 -5.23 -41.08 -4.48
CA LYS A 252 -5.36 -41.51 -3.07
C LYS A 252 -6.79 -41.95 -2.72
N LEU A 253 -7.72 -41.79 -3.65
CA LEU A 253 -9.13 -42.10 -3.49
C LEU A 253 -9.46 -43.45 -4.14
N ASP A 254 -10.48 -44.11 -3.61
CA ASP A 254 -11.14 -45.23 -4.29
C ASP A 254 -12.12 -44.68 -5.35
N GLU A 255 -12.67 -45.53 -6.20
CA GLU A 255 -13.55 -45.14 -7.31
C GLU A 255 -14.72 -44.27 -6.85
N LYS A 256 -15.40 -44.66 -5.77
CA LYS A 256 -16.49 -43.90 -5.17
C LYS A 256 -16.03 -42.54 -4.62
N GLY A 257 -14.85 -42.49 -4.01
CA GLY A 257 -14.24 -41.26 -3.55
C GLY A 257 -13.90 -40.31 -4.69
N VAL A 258 -13.35 -40.82 -5.79
CA VAL A 258 -13.06 -40.04 -7.01
C VAL A 258 -14.35 -39.45 -7.58
N GLU A 259 -15.42 -40.23 -7.72
CA GLU A 259 -16.70 -39.75 -8.23
C GLU A 259 -17.29 -38.63 -7.36
N ALA A 260 -17.30 -38.83 -6.04
CA ALA A 260 -17.78 -37.82 -5.10
C ALA A 260 -16.93 -36.55 -5.12
N PHE A 261 -15.60 -36.69 -5.24
CA PHE A 261 -14.69 -35.56 -5.34
C PHE A 261 -14.89 -34.76 -6.62
N ARG A 262 -15.01 -35.42 -7.78
CA ARG A 262 -15.30 -34.77 -9.06
C ARG A 262 -16.61 -33.98 -9.02
N LYS A 263 -17.68 -34.57 -8.49
CA LYS A 263 -18.95 -33.85 -8.30
C LYS A 263 -18.82 -32.61 -7.41
N SER A 264 -18.03 -32.71 -6.33
CA SER A 264 -17.70 -31.55 -5.49
C SER A 264 -16.90 -30.50 -6.26
N GLN A 265 -15.98 -30.92 -7.12
CA GLN A 265 -15.14 -30.04 -7.91
C GLN A 265 -15.96 -29.29 -8.97
N ASP A 266 -16.87 -29.97 -9.68
CA ASP A 266 -17.76 -29.35 -10.66
C ASP A 266 -18.66 -28.28 -10.01
N SER A 267 -19.21 -28.60 -8.83
CA SER A 267 -20.02 -27.65 -8.06
C SER A 267 -19.21 -26.43 -7.61
N TRP A 268 -17.94 -26.64 -7.27
CA TRP A 268 -17.04 -25.56 -6.88
C TRP A 268 -16.68 -24.67 -8.06
N VAL A 269 -16.45 -25.22 -9.26
CA VAL A 269 -16.20 -24.45 -10.48
C VAL A 269 -17.40 -23.54 -10.81
N ALA A 270 -18.62 -24.09 -10.76
CA ALA A 270 -19.81 -23.29 -11.00
C ALA A 270 -19.97 -22.14 -9.99
N TYR A 271 -19.66 -22.41 -8.71
CA TYR A 271 -19.65 -21.38 -7.68
C TYR A 271 -18.57 -20.31 -7.94
N SER A 272 -17.36 -20.72 -8.35
CA SER A 272 -16.25 -19.77 -8.50
C SER A 272 -16.48 -18.79 -9.64
N GLU A 273 -16.99 -19.26 -10.78
CA GLU A 273 -17.37 -18.39 -11.91
C GLU A 273 -18.46 -17.40 -11.48
N ALA A 274 -19.56 -17.89 -10.92
CA ALA A 274 -20.66 -17.03 -10.49
C ALA A 274 -20.24 -15.99 -9.43
N TRP A 275 -19.31 -16.36 -8.54
CA TRP A 275 -18.77 -15.44 -7.54
C TRP A 275 -17.84 -14.40 -8.17
N ALA A 276 -16.99 -14.82 -9.12
CA ALA A 276 -16.08 -13.91 -9.81
C ALA A 276 -16.83 -12.88 -10.67
N ASP A 277 -17.86 -13.32 -11.39
CA ASP A 277 -18.79 -12.44 -12.12
C ASP A 277 -19.42 -11.42 -11.18
N PHE A 278 -20.01 -11.88 -10.07
CA PHE A 278 -20.63 -11.00 -9.07
C PHE A 278 -19.65 -9.93 -8.55
N VAL A 279 -18.44 -10.32 -8.15
CA VAL A 279 -17.43 -9.39 -7.61
C VAL A 279 -16.99 -8.38 -8.67
N ALA A 280 -16.78 -8.82 -9.91
CA ALA A 280 -16.35 -7.97 -11.00
C ALA A 280 -17.45 -6.98 -11.42
N ASP A 281 -18.70 -7.42 -11.47
CA ASP A 281 -19.85 -6.57 -11.80
C ASP A 281 -20.13 -5.51 -10.73
N GLU A 282 -20.15 -5.90 -9.45
CA GLU A 282 -20.36 -4.95 -8.35
C GLU A 282 -19.26 -3.86 -8.30
N SER A 283 -18.05 -4.21 -8.72
CA SER A 283 -16.91 -3.29 -8.67
C SER A 283 -16.76 -2.44 -9.92
N ALA A 284 -17.03 -3.00 -11.10
CA ALA A 284 -16.69 -2.40 -12.39
C ALA A 284 -17.52 -2.94 -13.57
N SER A 285 -18.83 -3.08 -13.41
CA SER A 285 -19.70 -3.56 -14.51
C SER A 285 -19.46 -2.82 -15.83
N GLY A 286 -19.11 -3.57 -16.88
CA GLY A 286 -18.83 -3.04 -18.22
C GLY A 286 -17.54 -2.21 -18.35
N GLY A 287 -16.73 -2.12 -17.28
CA GLY A 287 -15.48 -1.36 -17.25
C GLY A 287 -14.29 -2.16 -17.80
N THR A 288 -13.24 -1.47 -18.25
CA THR A 288 -12.04 -2.11 -18.80
C THR A 288 -11.18 -2.83 -17.75
N ILE A 289 -11.41 -2.55 -16.46
CA ILE A 289 -10.79 -3.24 -15.31
C ILE A 289 -11.53 -4.51 -14.90
N TRP A 290 -12.75 -4.73 -15.40
CA TRP A 290 -13.57 -5.90 -15.09
C TRP A 290 -12.81 -7.23 -15.24
N PRO A 291 -12.04 -7.48 -16.33
CA PRO A 291 -11.32 -8.74 -16.50
C PRO A 291 -10.27 -8.99 -15.42
N VAL A 292 -9.61 -7.94 -14.92
CA VAL A 292 -8.63 -8.05 -13.82
C VAL A 292 -9.31 -8.51 -12.55
N ILE A 293 -10.45 -7.89 -12.21
CA ILE A 293 -11.19 -8.20 -10.99
C ILE A 293 -11.75 -9.62 -11.04
N HIS A 294 -12.33 -10.00 -12.18
CA HIS A 294 -12.83 -11.36 -12.42
C HIS A 294 -11.72 -12.40 -12.26
N ALA A 295 -10.61 -12.24 -13.00
CA ALA A 295 -9.49 -13.17 -12.95
C ALA A 295 -8.86 -13.26 -11.55
N GLY A 296 -8.68 -12.12 -10.88
CA GLY A 296 -8.16 -12.09 -9.51
C GLY A 296 -9.07 -12.77 -8.49
N SER A 297 -10.39 -12.63 -8.63
CA SER A 297 -11.37 -13.32 -7.77
C SER A 297 -11.31 -14.84 -7.96
N LEU A 298 -11.27 -15.31 -9.22
CA LEU A 298 -11.08 -16.73 -9.53
C LEU A 298 -9.75 -17.26 -9.02
N GLU A 299 -8.67 -16.49 -9.13
CA GLU A 299 -7.35 -16.89 -8.67
C GLU A 299 -7.34 -17.14 -7.15
N GLN A 300 -7.92 -16.22 -6.36
CA GLN A 300 -8.01 -16.36 -4.90
C GLN A 300 -8.82 -17.59 -4.47
N LEU A 301 -9.95 -17.83 -5.15
CA LEU A 301 -10.75 -19.04 -4.92
C LEU A 301 -9.93 -20.29 -5.26
N THR A 302 -9.20 -20.27 -6.37
CA THR A 302 -8.33 -21.36 -6.84
C THR A 302 -7.24 -21.67 -5.81
N VAL A 303 -6.54 -20.66 -5.29
CA VAL A 303 -5.54 -20.82 -4.22
C VAL A 303 -6.16 -21.46 -2.97
N THR A 304 -7.33 -20.98 -2.54
CA THR A 304 -8.05 -21.53 -1.38
C THR A 304 -8.42 -23.00 -1.61
N ARG A 305 -8.86 -23.35 -2.83
CA ARG A 305 -9.22 -24.72 -3.19
C ARG A 305 -8.01 -25.64 -3.21
N ILE A 306 -6.88 -25.18 -3.75
CA ILE A 306 -5.60 -25.91 -3.71
C ILE A 306 -5.23 -26.26 -2.27
N SER A 307 -5.29 -25.30 -1.34
CA SER A 307 -4.97 -25.54 0.08
C SER A 307 -5.88 -26.63 0.66
N LYS A 308 -7.20 -26.49 0.48
CA LYS A 308 -8.19 -27.47 0.96
C LYS A 308 -7.95 -28.88 0.40
N ILE A 309 -7.58 -28.99 -0.88
CA ILE A 309 -7.27 -30.28 -1.50
C ILE A 309 -5.99 -30.88 -0.92
N ARG A 310 -4.93 -30.08 -0.76
CA ARG A 310 -3.64 -30.55 -0.22
C ARG A 310 -3.71 -30.95 1.26
N GLU A 311 -4.53 -30.25 2.04
CA GLU A 311 -4.80 -30.52 3.45
C GLU A 311 -5.74 -31.71 3.68
N PHE A 312 -6.48 -32.16 2.66
CA PHE A 312 -7.39 -33.28 2.80
C PHE A 312 -6.64 -34.54 3.27
N ARG A 313 -7.18 -35.17 4.31
CA ARG A 313 -6.74 -36.44 4.90
C ARG A 313 -7.97 -37.26 5.22
N LYS A 314 -7.94 -38.57 4.94
CA LYS A 314 -9.01 -39.44 5.44
C LYS A 314 -8.86 -39.55 6.95
N LEU A 315 -9.98 -39.73 7.66
CA LEU A 315 -9.97 -40.02 9.10
C LEU A 315 -9.15 -41.29 9.43
N SER A 316 -9.09 -42.25 8.50
CA SER A 316 -8.24 -43.44 8.59
C SER A 316 -6.74 -43.15 8.55
N ASP A 317 -6.33 -41.95 8.11
CA ASP A 317 -4.94 -41.55 7.91
C ASP A 317 -4.43 -40.67 9.06
N SER A 318 -5.26 -40.43 10.08
CA SER A 318 -4.86 -39.70 11.30
C SER A 318 -4.27 -40.69 12.32
N PRO A 319 -3.11 -40.38 12.93
CA PRO A 319 -2.41 -41.28 13.86
C PRO A 319 -3.18 -41.56 15.16
#